data_AF-A0A4Z1C8C6-F1
#
_entry.id   AF-A0A4Z1C8C6-F1
#
_cell.length_a   1.000
_cell.length_b   1.000
_cell.length_c   1.000
_cell.angle_alpha   90.00
_cell.angle_beta   90.00
_cell.angle_gamma   90.00
#
_symmetry.space_group_name_H-M   'P 1'
#
loop_
_entity.id
_entity.type
_entity.pdbx_description
1 polymer ?
#
loop_
_entity_poly.entity_id
_entity_poly.type
_entity_poly.pdbx_seq_one_letter_code
_entity_poly.pdbx_strand_id
1 'polypeptide(L)'
;MTAVTDGTVTAAMRRLLAVAAVLVFLAGLQLTAFPTRTADWFSWTIDVRMTAVFLGAAYGSSAVLEVAGARSSRWTSARLAVWAVLVFTVLTLAVTLVHLDKLHLGAQHPVSARAVTWGWLAIYAGVPLAMLAALLLQARGRRAPAGMRDRRRLPAGLGWLLVGLAAVLVASGLALLVAPQWAADGWAWPLTPLTARAVGAWLVGLGWAAGHARLVDDIDDVRPLGLTGTTFVVLQTVALLRYGDALAWGTWQATAYVVGLAWTAVVAGWILALEAGAGRTVTSSRASRSRAGAGPGPARHR
;
A
#
# COMPACT_ATOMS: atom_id res chain seq x y z
N MET A 1 22.01 -19.25 -8.17
CA MET A 1 20.96 -18.51 -8.92
C MET A 1 19.91 -19.49 -9.37
N THR A 2 18.65 -19.31 -8.96
CA THR A 2 17.53 -20.13 -9.43
C THR A 2 16.73 -19.30 -10.42
N ALA A 3 16.74 -19.70 -11.69
CA ALA A 3 15.90 -19.10 -12.71
C ALA A 3 14.41 -19.37 -12.41
N VAL A 4 13.56 -18.35 -12.53
CA VAL A 4 12.11 -18.46 -12.31
C VAL A 4 11.38 -18.01 -13.57
N THR A 5 10.47 -18.84 -14.08
CA THR A 5 9.56 -18.49 -15.17
C THR A 5 8.35 -17.76 -14.60
N ASP A 6 8.27 -16.45 -14.80
CA ASP A 6 7.11 -15.66 -14.38
C ASP A 6 6.17 -15.38 -15.56
N GLY A 7 4.88 -15.23 -15.28
CA GLY A 7 3.87 -14.89 -16.27
C GLY A 7 3.66 -13.39 -16.40
N THR A 8 3.12 -12.97 -17.54
CA THR A 8 2.69 -11.59 -17.74
C THR A 8 1.36 -11.27 -17.03
N VAL A 9 1.17 -10.00 -16.67
CA VAL A 9 -0.10 -9.48 -16.12
C VAL A 9 -1.10 -9.23 -17.25
N THR A 10 -2.31 -9.76 -17.10
CA THR A 10 -3.41 -9.59 -18.07
C THR A 10 -3.86 -8.12 -18.18
N ALA A 11 -4.35 -7.72 -19.36
CA ALA A 11 -4.86 -6.38 -19.59
C ALA A 11 -6.07 -6.03 -18.70
N ALA A 12 -6.91 -7.01 -18.35
CA ALA A 12 -8.01 -6.83 -17.41
C ALA A 12 -7.51 -6.41 -16.03
N MET A 13 -6.55 -7.15 -15.47
CA MET A 13 -5.96 -6.84 -14.17
C MET A 13 -5.25 -5.48 -14.17
N ARG A 14 -4.51 -5.14 -15.23
CA ARG A 14 -3.86 -3.82 -15.35
C ARG A 14 -4.85 -2.67 -15.31
N ARG A 15 -5.93 -2.77 -16.08
CA ARG A 15 -6.98 -1.75 -16.12
C ARG A 15 -7.67 -1.62 -14.78
N LEU A 16 -7.97 -2.74 -14.13
CA LEU A 16 -8.60 -2.74 -12.81
C LEU A 16 -7.71 -2.04 -11.76
N LEU A 17 -6.41 -2.36 -11.71
CA LEU A 17 -5.47 -1.69 -10.81
C LEU A 17 -5.29 -0.20 -11.14
N ALA A 18 -5.32 0.18 -12.43
CA ALA A 18 -5.26 1.59 -12.82
C ALA A 18 -6.50 2.37 -12.39
N VAL A 19 -7.69 1.79 -12.56
CA VAL A 19 -8.96 2.37 -12.09
C VAL A 19 -8.96 2.47 -10.57
N ALA A 20 -8.59 1.39 -9.87
CA ALA A 20 -8.46 1.38 -8.42
C ALA A 20 -7.52 2.51 -7.96
N ALA A 21 -6.37 2.69 -8.61
CA ALA A 21 -5.40 3.72 -8.25
C ALA A 21 -5.98 5.13 -8.31
N VAL A 22 -6.79 5.41 -9.33
CA VAL A 22 -7.50 6.69 -9.46
C VAL A 22 -8.53 6.85 -8.33
N LEU A 23 -9.31 5.81 -8.05
CA LEU A 23 -10.34 5.86 -7.00
C LEU A 23 -9.73 6.08 -5.61
N VAL A 24 -8.68 5.35 -5.26
CA VAL A 24 -7.99 5.53 -3.97
C VAL A 24 -7.26 6.87 -3.93
N PHE A 25 -6.70 7.36 -5.04
CA PHE A 25 -6.12 8.70 -5.07
C PHE A 25 -7.17 9.78 -4.80
N LEU A 26 -8.37 9.68 -5.39
CA LEU A 26 -9.46 10.62 -5.16
C LEU A 26 -9.92 10.59 -3.69
N ALA A 27 -10.10 9.40 -3.11
CA ALA A 27 -10.42 9.27 -1.68
C ALA A 27 -9.31 9.85 -0.78
N GLY A 28 -8.04 9.61 -1.13
CA GLY A 28 -6.88 10.17 -0.45
C GLY A 28 -6.86 11.69 -0.51
N LEU A 29 -7.13 12.26 -1.68
CA LEU A 29 -7.23 13.70 -1.89
C LEU A 29 -8.37 14.31 -1.08
N GLN A 30 -9.57 13.72 -1.11
CA GLN A 30 -10.72 14.20 -0.33
C GLN A 30 -10.39 14.28 1.16
N LEU A 31 -9.81 13.22 1.72
CA LEU A 31 -9.51 13.14 3.15
C LEU A 31 -8.30 13.98 3.59
N THR A 32 -7.36 14.26 2.69
CA THR A 32 -6.17 15.06 3.00
C THR A 32 -6.39 16.55 2.76
N ALA A 33 -7.15 16.91 1.72
CA ALA A 33 -7.45 18.31 1.38
C ALA A 33 -8.65 18.87 2.14
N PHE A 34 -9.63 18.03 2.47
CA PHE A 34 -10.86 18.43 3.16
C PHE A 34 -11.13 17.64 4.47
N PRO A 35 -10.14 17.47 5.37
CA PRO A 35 -10.31 16.67 6.58
C PRO A 35 -11.36 17.23 7.56
N THR A 36 -11.72 18.52 7.45
CA THR A 36 -12.74 19.18 8.28
C THR A 36 -14.14 19.17 7.66
N ARG A 37 -14.30 18.64 6.43
CA ARG A 37 -15.57 18.67 5.69
C ARG A 37 -16.03 17.29 5.26
N THR A 38 -15.72 16.25 6.04
CA THR A 38 -16.15 14.88 5.75
C THR A 38 -17.68 14.72 5.79
N ALA A 39 -18.39 15.55 6.57
CA ALA A 39 -19.85 15.61 6.58
C ALA A 39 -20.45 16.02 5.21
N ASP A 40 -19.71 16.81 4.43
CA ASP A 40 -20.15 17.32 3.13
C ASP A 40 -19.59 16.51 1.96
N TRP A 41 -18.35 16.02 2.08
CA TRP A 41 -17.55 15.52 0.95
C TRP A 41 -17.07 14.07 1.12
N PHE A 42 -17.56 13.35 2.13
CA PHE A 42 -17.18 11.96 2.36
C PHE A 42 -18.40 11.09 2.68
N SER A 43 -18.20 9.77 2.65
CA SER A 43 -19.28 8.78 2.79
C SER A 43 -19.82 8.65 4.21
N TRP A 44 -19.04 9.07 5.20
CA TRP A 44 -19.45 9.24 6.60
C TRP A 44 -18.67 10.37 7.25
N THR A 45 -19.13 10.83 8.41
CA THR A 45 -18.45 11.89 9.15
C THR A 45 -17.29 11.33 9.97
N ILE A 46 -16.11 11.96 9.87
CA ILE A 46 -14.92 11.65 10.65
C ILE A 46 -14.62 12.84 11.56
N ASP A 47 -14.98 12.74 12.84
CA ASP A 47 -14.86 13.85 13.78
C ASP A 47 -13.40 14.18 14.14
N VAL A 48 -12.56 13.15 14.23
CA VAL A 48 -11.15 13.32 14.58
C VAL A 48 -10.33 13.56 13.32
N ARG A 49 -9.87 14.79 13.13
CA ARG A 49 -9.10 15.24 11.95
C ARG A 49 -7.89 14.35 11.65
N MET A 50 -7.19 13.89 12.69
CA MET A 50 -6.05 12.98 12.55
C MET A 50 -6.45 11.66 11.89
N THR A 51 -7.63 11.11 12.20
CA THR A 51 -8.17 9.91 11.53
C THR A 51 -8.41 10.17 10.04
N ALA A 52 -8.98 11.32 9.68
CA ALA A 52 -9.25 11.66 8.29
C ALA A 52 -7.94 11.69 7.49
N VAL A 53 -6.92 12.42 7.97
CA VAL A 53 -5.63 12.48 7.26
C VAL A 53 -4.83 11.18 7.33
N PHE A 54 -4.98 10.37 8.38
CA PHE A 54 -4.38 9.03 8.44
C PHE A 54 -4.93 8.14 7.32
N LEU A 55 -6.26 8.11 7.17
CA LEU A 55 -6.91 7.36 6.09
C LEU A 55 -6.53 7.96 4.73
N GLY A 56 -6.48 9.28 4.61
CA GLY A 56 -6.03 9.99 3.41
C GLY A 56 -4.63 9.59 2.97
N ALA A 57 -3.68 9.49 3.91
CA ALA A 57 -2.33 9.01 3.68
C ALA A 57 -2.29 7.53 3.26
N ALA A 58 -3.13 6.68 3.87
CA ALA A 58 -3.24 5.27 3.50
C ALA A 58 -3.74 5.11 2.04
N TYR A 59 -4.84 5.77 1.69
CA TYR A 59 -5.39 5.84 0.33
C TYR A 59 -4.36 6.38 -0.68
N GLY A 60 -3.72 7.51 -0.37
CA GLY A 60 -2.73 8.15 -1.24
C GLY A 60 -1.49 7.28 -1.47
N SER A 61 -1.03 6.56 -0.45
CA SER A 61 0.08 5.61 -0.58
C SER A 61 -0.31 4.35 -1.37
N SER A 62 -1.55 3.87 -1.24
CA SER A 62 -2.06 2.73 -2.00
C SER A 62 -2.10 3.01 -3.50
N ALA A 63 -2.42 4.24 -3.90
CA ALA A 63 -2.36 4.66 -5.29
C ALA A 63 -0.99 4.35 -5.94
N VAL A 64 0.11 4.54 -5.19
CA VAL A 64 1.47 4.22 -5.66
C VAL A 64 1.64 2.71 -5.91
N LEU A 65 1.14 1.88 -4.98
CA LEU A 65 1.22 0.43 -5.09
C LEU A 65 0.42 -0.08 -6.30
N GLU A 66 -0.78 0.46 -6.48
CA GLU A 66 -1.72 0.09 -7.52
C GLU A 66 -1.23 0.54 -8.91
N VAL A 67 -0.70 1.75 -9.04
CA VAL A 67 -0.03 2.22 -10.27
C VAL A 67 1.17 1.32 -10.61
N ALA A 68 1.99 0.97 -9.62
CA ALA A 68 3.14 0.10 -9.84
C ALA A 68 2.69 -1.32 -10.26
N GLY A 69 1.63 -1.85 -9.65
CA GLY A 69 1.01 -3.12 -10.05
C GLY A 69 0.45 -3.08 -11.48
N ALA A 70 -0.27 -2.01 -11.84
CA ALA A 70 -0.82 -1.80 -13.18
C ALA A 70 0.28 -1.72 -14.27
N ARG A 71 1.44 -1.14 -13.94
CA ARG A 71 2.60 -1.01 -14.84
C ARG A 71 3.54 -2.21 -14.83
N SER A 72 3.41 -3.13 -13.87
CA SER A 72 4.30 -4.28 -13.74
C SER A 72 4.18 -5.23 -14.93
N SER A 73 5.26 -5.55 -15.63
CA SER A 73 5.25 -6.54 -16.71
C SER A 73 5.02 -7.97 -16.18
N ARG A 74 5.45 -8.22 -14.94
CA ARG A 74 5.54 -9.53 -14.29
C ARG A 74 4.47 -9.72 -13.20
N TRP A 75 3.85 -10.90 -13.17
CA TRP A 75 2.81 -11.24 -12.20
C TRP A 75 3.33 -11.25 -10.77
N THR A 76 4.57 -11.69 -10.53
CA THR A 76 5.17 -11.73 -9.18
C THR A 76 5.27 -10.36 -8.52
N SER A 77 5.51 -9.30 -9.31
CA SER A 77 5.48 -7.91 -8.84
C SER A 77 4.03 -7.43 -8.63
N ALA A 78 3.17 -7.63 -9.64
CA ALA A 78 1.79 -7.14 -9.58
C ALA A 78 0.95 -7.79 -8.46
N ARG A 79 1.20 -9.06 -8.13
CA ARG A 79 0.42 -9.79 -7.11
C ARG A 79 0.54 -9.18 -5.71
N LEU A 80 1.59 -8.41 -5.42
CA LEU A 80 1.69 -7.68 -4.14
C LEU A 80 0.53 -6.69 -4.00
N ALA A 81 0.31 -5.87 -5.03
CA ALA A 81 -0.82 -4.93 -5.09
C ALA A 81 -2.15 -5.66 -5.11
N VAL A 82 -2.29 -6.69 -5.97
CA VAL A 82 -3.56 -7.39 -6.18
C VAL A 82 -4.13 -7.98 -4.88
N TRP A 83 -3.32 -8.71 -4.12
CA TRP A 83 -3.82 -9.32 -2.89
C TRP A 83 -4.04 -8.29 -1.78
N ALA A 84 -3.18 -7.27 -1.68
CA ALA A 84 -3.39 -6.19 -0.72
C ALA A 84 -4.72 -5.44 -0.98
N VAL A 85 -5.01 -5.10 -2.23
CA VAL A 85 -6.28 -4.46 -2.65
C VAL A 85 -7.47 -5.37 -2.36
N LEU A 86 -7.38 -6.67 -2.69
CA LEU A 86 -8.48 -7.60 -2.44
C LEU A 86 -8.79 -7.74 -0.94
N VAL A 87 -7.76 -7.95 -0.10
CA VAL A 87 -7.92 -8.05 1.35
C VAL A 87 -8.53 -6.77 1.92
N PHE A 88 -7.99 -5.61 1.56
CA PHE A 88 -8.50 -4.32 2.02
C PHE A 88 -9.95 -4.07 1.60
N THR A 89 -10.29 -4.33 0.34
CA THR A 89 -11.64 -4.06 -0.19
C THR A 89 -12.70 -5.00 0.37
N VAL A 90 -12.36 -6.28 0.61
CA VAL A 90 -13.27 -7.24 1.30
C VAL A 90 -13.52 -6.81 2.74
N LEU A 91 -12.46 -6.45 3.48
CA LEU A 91 -12.62 -5.99 4.87
C LEU A 91 -13.41 -4.68 4.92
N THR A 92 -13.12 -3.74 4.03
CA THR A 92 -13.84 -2.46 4.00
C THR A 92 -15.29 -2.63 3.58
N LEU A 93 -15.62 -3.59 2.71
CA LEU A 93 -17.00 -3.97 2.43
C LEU A 93 -17.69 -4.50 3.70
N ALA A 94 -17.06 -5.39 4.46
CA ALA A 94 -17.62 -5.89 5.70
C ALA A 94 -17.87 -4.75 6.71
N VAL A 95 -16.90 -3.85 6.90
CA VAL A 95 -17.04 -2.66 7.76
C VAL A 95 -18.18 -1.76 7.27
N THR A 96 -18.28 -1.57 5.95
CA THR A 96 -19.34 -0.79 5.31
C THR A 96 -20.71 -1.37 5.62
N LEU A 97 -20.88 -2.69 5.49
CA LEU A 97 -22.15 -3.38 5.78
C LEU A 97 -22.53 -3.31 7.27
N VAL A 98 -21.55 -3.44 8.17
CA VAL A 98 -21.76 -3.34 9.62
C VAL A 98 -22.19 -1.94 10.07
N HIS A 99 -21.75 -0.90 9.34
CA HIS A 99 -21.96 0.50 9.71
C HIS A 99 -22.79 1.28 8.68
N LEU A 100 -23.69 0.60 7.96
CA LEU A 100 -24.55 1.26 6.97
C LEU A 100 -25.37 2.40 7.57
N ASP A 101 -25.74 2.30 8.85
CA ASP A 101 -26.50 3.33 9.59
C ASP A 101 -25.73 4.64 9.75
N LYS A 102 -24.40 4.62 9.65
CA LYS A 102 -23.53 5.80 9.79
C LYS A 102 -23.23 6.49 8.47
N LEU A 103 -23.55 5.84 7.35
CA LEU A 103 -23.28 6.40 6.03
C LEU A 103 -24.28 7.49 5.68
N HIS A 104 -23.83 8.45 4.86
CA HIS A 104 -24.66 9.57 4.41
C HIS A 104 -25.66 9.15 3.31
N LEU A 105 -26.55 8.20 3.61
CA LEU A 105 -27.55 7.66 2.66
C LEU A 105 -28.84 8.46 2.65
N GLY A 106 -29.26 8.98 3.81
CA GLY A 106 -30.54 9.66 3.99
C GLY A 106 -30.59 11.07 3.40
N ALA A 107 -31.80 11.56 3.15
CA ALA A 107 -32.05 12.86 2.52
C ALA A 107 -31.60 14.07 3.37
N GLN A 108 -31.36 13.87 4.66
CA GLN A 108 -30.83 14.88 5.57
C GLN A 108 -29.37 15.28 5.27
N HIS A 109 -28.64 14.47 4.52
CA HIS A 109 -27.24 14.73 4.19
C HIS A 109 -27.10 15.52 2.88
N PRO A 110 -26.04 16.33 2.72
CA PRO A 110 -25.76 17.05 1.48
C PRO A 110 -25.74 16.12 0.27
N VAL A 111 -26.19 16.62 -0.89
CA VAL A 111 -26.21 15.86 -2.15
C VAL A 111 -24.82 15.34 -2.51
N SER A 112 -23.78 16.13 -2.26
CA SER A 112 -22.37 15.74 -2.45
C SER A 112 -21.99 14.53 -1.60
N ALA A 113 -22.33 14.53 -0.31
CA ALA A 113 -22.04 13.44 0.62
C ALA A 113 -22.78 12.15 0.21
N ARG A 114 -24.05 12.29 -0.20
CA ARG A 114 -24.86 11.16 -0.70
C ARG A 114 -24.27 10.57 -1.99
N ALA A 115 -23.84 11.42 -2.93
CA ALA A 115 -23.21 10.97 -4.17
C ALA A 115 -21.92 10.19 -3.90
N VAL A 116 -21.06 10.70 -3.02
CA VAL A 116 -19.84 10.01 -2.58
C VAL A 116 -20.17 8.70 -1.87
N THR A 117 -21.23 8.66 -1.07
CA THR A 117 -21.68 7.44 -0.37
C THR A 117 -22.16 6.35 -1.33
N TRP A 118 -22.95 6.70 -2.34
CA TRP A 118 -23.35 5.74 -3.37
C TRP A 118 -22.16 5.27 -4.21
N GLY A 119 -21.23 6.16 -4.52
CA GLY A 119 -19.95 5.79 -5.14
C GLY A 119 -19.15 4.82 -4.27
N TRP A 120 -19.04 5.09 -2.96
CA TRP A 120 -18.40 4.22 -1.98
C TRP A 120 -19.02 2.82 -1.98
N LEU A 121 -20.35 2.71 -1.90
CA LEU A 121 -21.05 1.43 -1.95
C LEU A 121 -20.79 0.68 -3.26
N ALA A 122 -20.89 1.36 -4.40
CA ALA A 122 -20.63 0.76 -5.70
C ALA A 122 -19.19 0.23 -5.81
N ILE A 123 -18.21 0.98 -5.28
CA ILE A 123 -16.80 0.59 -5.27
C ILE A 123 -16.60 -0.65 -4.39
N TYR A 124 -17.04 -0.65 -3.13
CA TYR A 124 -16.77 -1.76 -2.23
C TYR A 124 -17.63 -3.00 -2.50
N ALA A 125 -18.79 -2.86 -3.13
CA ALA A 125 -19.54 -4.01 -3.64
C ALA A 125 -18.92 -4.57 -4.94
N GLY A 126 -18.45 -3.69 -5.84
CA GLY A 126 -17.99 -4.08 -7.17
C GLY A 126 -16.53 -4.51 -7.24
N VAL A 127 -15.62 -3.79 -6.59
CA VAL A 127 -14.17 -4.03 -6.71
C VAL A 127 -13.75 -5.41 -6.22
N PRO A 128 -14.19 -5.93 -5.05
CA PRO A 128 -13.84 -7.29 -4.64
C PRO A 128 -14.25 -8.34 -5.68
N LEU A 129 -15.45 -8.23 -6.24
CA LEU A 129 -15.95 -9.13 -7.28
C LEU A 129 -15.15 -9.01 -8.57
N ALA A 130 -14.85 -7.79 -8.99
CA ALA A 130 -14.01 -7.52 -10.16
C ALA A 130 -12.58 -8.08 -9.97
N MET A 131 -12.02 -7.95 -8.76
CA MET A 131 -10.70 -8.49 -8.40
C MET A 131 -10.69 -10.02 -8.46
N LEU A 132 -11.73 -10.68 -7.92
CA LEU A 132 -11.88 -12.13 -8.01
C LEU A 132 -12.04 -12.60 -9.46
N ALA A 133 -12.87 -11.92 -10.25
CA ALA A 133 -13.04 -12.23 -11.68
C ALA A 133 -11.71 -12.05 -12.44
N ALA A 134 -10.99 -10.95 -12.20
CA ALA A 134 -9.69 -10.69 -12.81
C ALA A 134 -8.63 -11.72 -12.39
N LEU A 135 -8.66 -12.20 -11.14
CA LEU A 135 -7.81 -13.29 -10.65
C LEU A 135 -8.13 -14.61 -11.36
N LEU A 136 -9.41 -14.93 -11.57
CA LEU A 136 -9.83 -16.12 -12.32
C LEU A 136 -9.36 -16.05 -13.77
N LEU A 137 -9.49 -14.88 -14.42
CA LEU A 137 -8.98 -14.65 -15.77
C LEU A 137 -7.45 -14.75 -15.83
N GLN A 138 -6.75 -14.21 -14.83
CA GLN A 138 -5.29 -14.30 -14.70
C GLN A 138 -4.80 -15.74 -14.46
N ALA A 139 -5.59 -16.57 -13.78
CA ALA A 139 -5.30 -17.98 -13.56
C ALA A 139 -5.55 -18.83 -14.82
N ARG A 140 -6.61 -18.52 -15.58
CA ARG A 140 -7.01 -19.25 -16.80
C ARG A 140 -6.21 -18.84 -18.05
N GLY A 141 -5.67 -17.62 -18.09
CA GLY A 141 -4.93 -17.12 -19.25
C GLY A 141 -3.60 -17.86 -19.47
N ARG A 142 -3.30 -18.22 -20.72
CA ARG A 142 -1.96 -18.68 -21.11
C ARG A 142 -0.96 -17.54 -20.88
N ARG A 143 -0.07 -17.71 -19.91
CA ARG A 143 0.93 -16.71 -19.55
C ARG A 143 2.03 -16.73 -20.60
N ALA A 144 2.22 -15.61 -21.30
CA ALA A 144 3.47 -15.41 -22.02
C ALA A 144 4.63 -15.43 -21.00
N PRO A 145 5.74 -16.12 -21.29
CA PRO A 145 6.92 -16.05 -20.43
C PRO A 145 7.37 -14.60 -20.35
N ALA A 146 7.48 -14.04 -19.15
CA ALA A 146 7.93 -12.67 -18.95
C ALA A 146 9.47 -12.51 -19.02
N GLY A 147 10.16 -13.50 -19.60
CA GLY A 147 11.62 -13.59 -19.64
C GLY A 147 12.22 -14.26 -18.40
N MET A 148 13.38 -14.90 -18.58
CA MET A 148 14.13 -15.52 -17.49
C MET A 148 15.04 -14.48 -16.83
N ARG A 149 15.11 -14.50 -15.50
CA ARG A 149 16.01 -13.64 -14.73
C ARG A 149 16.51 -14.34 -13.48
N ASP A 150 17.63 -13.84 -12.96
CA ASP A 150 18.16 -14.25 -11.69
C ASP A 150 17.39 -13.62 -10.53
N ARG A 151 16.87 -14.47 -9.65
CA ARG A 151 16.20 -14.02 -8.43
C ARG A 151 17.21 -13.44 -7.45
N ARG A 152 16.96 -12.20 -7.02
CA ARG A 152 17.77 -11.49 -6.03
C ARG A 152 17.05 -11.49 -4.69
N ARG A 153 17.37 -12.47 -3.84
CA ARG A 153 16.69 -12.69 -2.55
C ARG A 153 16.85 -11.50 -1.62
N LEU A 154 15.86 -11.33 -0.74
CA LEU A 154 15.92 -10.31 0.30
C LEU A 154 16.99 -10.71 1.34
N PRO A 155 17.75 -9.75 1.89
CA PRO A 155 18.56 -9.99 3.07
C PRO A 155 17.69 -10.54 4.21
N ALA A 156 18.20 -11.54 4.94
CA ALA A 156 17.44 -12.21 6.01
C ALA A 156 16.90 -11.22 7.06
N GLY A 157 17.68 -10.20 7.43
CA GLY A 157 17.26 -9.14 8.35
C GLY A 157 16.03 -8.37 7.85
N LEU A 158 16.03 -7.95 6.58
CA LEU A 158 14.86 -7.29 5.97
C LEU A 158 13.66 -8.24 5.92
N GLY A 159 13.89 -9.52 5.61
CA GLY A 159 12.84 -10.53 5.65
C GLY A 159 12.17 -10.65 7.02
N TRP A 160 12.95 -10.65 8.11
CA TRP A 160 12.41 -10.69 9.47
C TRP A 160 11.70 -9.40 9.87
N LEU A 161 12.23 -8.23 9.48
CA LEU A 161 11.55 -6.95 9.70
C LEU A 161 10.19 -6.88 9.01
N LEU A 162 10.07 -7.39 7.78
CA LEU A 162 8.81 -7.46 7.05
C LEU A 162 7.80 -8.37 7.76
N VAL A 163 8.24 -9.54 8.25
CA VAL A 163 7.39 -10.48 9.00
C VAL A 163 6.93 -9.87 10.32
N GLY A 164 7.83 -9.24 11.07
CA GLY A 164 7.48 -8.56 12.32
C GLY A 164 6.49 -7.41 12.10
N LEU A 165 6.73 -6.59 11.07
CA LEU A 165 5.83 -5.50 10.70
C LEU A 165 4.45 -6.03 10.29
N ALA A 166 4.42 -7.09 9.48
CA ALA A 166 3.18 -7.76 9.10
C ALA A 166 2.41 -8.29 10.32
N ALA A 167 3.10 -8.95 11.25
CA ALA A 167 2.49 -9.50 12.46
C ALA A 167 1.86 -8.41 13.33
N VAL A 168 2.59 -7.31 13.58
CA VAL A 168 2.09 -6.18 14.37
C VAL A 168 0.88 -5.53 13.68
N LEU A 169 0.99 -5.19 12.39
CA LEU A 169 -0.08 -4.53 11.66
C LEU A 169 -1.34 -5.40 11.56
N VAL A 170 -1.19 -6.69 11.24
CA VAL A 170 -2.34 -7.62 11.15
C VAL A 170 -2.96 -7.82 12.53
N ALA A 171 -2.17 -8.05 13.59
CA ALA A 171 -2.70 -8.26 14.93
C ALA A 171 -3.46 -7.02 15.44
N SER A 172 -2.88 -5.82 15.32
CA SER A 172 -3.54 -4.57 15.67
C SER A 172 -4.79 -4.33 14.82
N GLY A 173 -4.72 -4.61 13.51
CA GLY A 173 -5.85 -4.46 12.61
C GLY A 173 -7.00 -5.40 12.94
N LEU A 174 -6.72 -6.66 13.26
CA LEU A 174 -7.73 -7.63 13.71
C LEU A 174 -8.34 -7.22 15.05
N ALA A 175 -7.54 -6.75 16.00
CA ALA A 175 -8.05 -6.24 17.28
C ALA A 175 -9.04 -5.08 17.09
N LEU A 176 -8.74 -4.15 16.18
CA LEU A 176 -9.63 -3.05 15.82
C LEU A 176 -10.88 -3.52 15.05
N LEU A 177 -10.77 -4.55 14.22
CA LEU A 177 -11.91 -5.09 13.46
C LEU A 177 -12.90 -5.84 14.35
N VAL A 178 -12.40 -6.69 15.25
CA VAL A 178 -13.20 -7.59 16.09
C VAL A 178 -13.82 -6.85 17.28
N ALA A 179 -13.00 -6.09 18.02
CA ALA A 179 -13.41 -5.41 19.25
C ALA A 179 -12.99 -3.94 19.21
N PRO A 180 -13.65 -3.07 18.42
CA PRO A 180 -13.18 -1.69 18.22
C PRO A 180 -13.33 -0.77 19.45
N GLN A 181 -14.08 -1.17 20.48
CA GLN A 181 -14.51 -0.29 21.58
C GLN A 181 -13.34 0.25 22.41
N TRP A 182 -12.29 -0.56 22.61
CA TRP A 182 -11.11 -0.15 23.38
C TRP A 182 -10.35 1.00 22.71
N ALA A 183 -10.50 1.19 21.40
CA ALA A 183 -9.76 2.19 20.63
C ALA A 183 -10.22 3.63 20.89
N ALA A 184 -11.33 3.83 21.63
CA ALA A 184 -11.73 5.14 22.11
C ALA A 184 -10.66 5.75 23.04
N ASP A 185 -10.05 4.93 23.90
CA ASP A 185 -9.07 5.37 24.91
C ASP A 185 -7.68 4.71 24.75
N GLY A 186 -7.63 3.56 24.08
CA GLY A 186 -6.41 2.76 23.93
C GLY A 186 -5.65 2.97 22.62
N TRP A 187 -6.15 3.80 21.72
CA TRP A 187 -5.43 4.19 20.50
C TRP A 187 -4.63 5.49 20.71
N ALA A 188 -3.73 5.83 19.79
CA ALA A 188 -2.89 7.03 19.92
C ALA A 188 -3.71 8.35 19.92
N TRP A 189 -4.94 8.30 19.42
CA TRP A 189 -5.96 9.34 19.47
C TRP A 189 -7.34 8.64 19.48
N PRO A 190 -8.42 9.27 19.94
CA PRO A 190 -9.70 8.59 20.08
C PRO A 190 -10.27 8.13 18.73
N LEU A 191 -10.72 6.87 18.67
CA LEU A 191 -11.40 6.30 17.51
C LEU A 191 -12.84 5.90 17.88
N THR A 192 -13.78 6.27 17.00
CA THR A 192 -15.14 5.71 17.02
C THR A 192 -15.11 4.25 16.53
N PRO A 193 -16.14 3.42 16.82
CA PRO A 193 -16.15 2.04 16.35
C PRO A 193 -16.00 1.88 14.83
N LEU A 194 -16.63 2.76 14.05
CA LEU A 194 -16.51 2.76 12.59
C LEU A 194 -15.07 3.09 12.16
N THR A 195 -14.50 4.17 12.70
CA THR A 195 -13.15 4.61 12.32
C THR A 195 -12.06 3.64 12.79
N ALA A 196 -12.22 3.03 13.96
CA ALA A 196 -11.39 1.93 14.44
C ALA A 196 -11.35 0.78 13.44
N ARG A 197 -12.52 0.30 12.99
CA ARG A 197 -12.59 -0.78 12.00
C ARG A 197 -12.02 -0.38 10.63
N ALA A 198 -12.23 0.87 10.20
CA ALA A 198 -11.65 1.39 8.95
C ALA A 198 -10.12 1.45 9.02
N VAL A 199 -9.56 1.95 10.13
CA VAL A 199 -8.11 1.89 10.39
C VAL A 199 -7.65 0.42 10.42
N GLY A 200 -8.40 -0.45 11.09
CA GLY A 200 -8.09 -1.88 11.18
C GLY A 200 -7.99 -2.58 9.82
N ALA A 201 -8.93 -2.30 8.91
CA ALA A 201 -8.89 -2.82 7.54
C ALA A 201 -7.62 -2.38 6.79
N TRP A 202 -7.19 -1.13 6.97
CA TRP A 202 -5.94 -0.62 6.42
C TRP A 202 -4.71 -1.32 7.01
N LEU A 203 -4.65 -1.47 8.33
CA LEU A 203 -3.52 -2.16 8.98
C LEU A 203 -3.41 -3.61 8.49
N VAL A 204 -4.52 -4.33 8.35
CA VAL A 204 -4.50 -5.70 7.79
C VAL A 204 -4.03 -5.69 6.33
N GLY A 205 -4.52 -4.75 5.49
CA GLY A 205 -4.08 -4.65 4.09
C GLY A 205 -2.59 -4.34 3.93
N LEU A 206 -2.06 -3.39 4.71
CA LEU A 206 -0.64 -3.04 4.73
C LEU A 206 0.22 -4.18 5.30
N GLY A 207 -0.23 -4.81 6.39
CA GLY A 207 0.44 -5.96 6.98
C GLY A 207 0.46 -7.17 6.04
N TRP A 208 -0.62 -7.39 5.29
CA TRP A 208 -0.67 -8.40 4.23
C TRP A 208 0.37 -8.10 3.14
N ALA A 209 0.48 -6.86 2.68
CA ALA A 209 1.48 -6.48 1.68
C ALA A 209 2.91 -6.73 2.18
N ALA A 210 3.21 -6.38 3.44
CA ALA A 210 4.50 -6.64 4.07
C ALA A 210 4.82 -8.13 4.20
N GLY A 211 3.86 -8.94 4.67
CA GLY A 211 4.04 -10.39 4.80
C GLY A 211 4.17 -11.08 3.44
N HIS A 212 3.37 -10.64 2.45
CA HIS A 212 3.41 -11.19 1.10
C HIS A 212 4.74 -10.86 0.37
N ALA A 213 5.37 -9.72 0.66
CA ALA A 213 6.70 -9.40 0.17
C ALA A 213 7.76 -10.44 0.61
N ARG A 214 7.62 -11.02 1.80
CA ARG A 214 8.50 -12.12 2.25
C ARG A 214 8.29 -13.41 1.47
N LEU A 215 7.09 -13.68 0.95
CA LEU A 215 6.82 -14.83 0.08
C LEU A 215 7.34 -14.59 -1.35
N VAL A 216 7.28 -13.33 -1.82
CA VAL A 216 7.91 -12.90 -3.07
C VAL A 216 9.43 -13.01 -3.00
N ASP A 217 10.06 -12.62 -1.89
CA ASP A 217 11.51 -12.77 -1.63
C ASP A 217 12.39 -12.47 -2.87
N ASP A 218 12.15 -11.29 -3.46
CA ASP A 218 12.88 -10.77 -4.63
C ASP A 218 12.92 -9.24 -4.55
N ILE A 219 14.12 -8.66 -4.52
CA ILE A 219 14.37 -7.22 -4.34
C ILE A 219 13.64 -6.39 -5.42
N ASP A 220 13.70 -6.81 -6.68
CA ASP A 220 13.11 -6.06 -7.80
C ASP A 220 11.58 -6.02 -7.72
N ASP A 221 10.98 -7.07 -7.15
CA ASP A 221 9.53 -7.19 -7.10
C ASP A 221 8.91 -6.52 -5.89
N VAL A 222 9.68 -6.31 -4.82
CA VAL A 222 9.20 -5.62 -3.62
C VAL A 222 9.44 -4.10 -3.66
N ARG A 223 10.12 -3.58 -4.69
CA ARG A 223 10.30 -2.13 -4.88
C ARG A 223 9.01 -1.31 -4.76
N PRO A 224 7.88 -1.71 -5.39
CA PRO A 224 6.62 -0.98 -5.23
C PRO A 224 6.23 -0.79 -3.77
N LEU A 225 6.48 -1.80 -2.92
CA LEU A 225 6.22 -1.72 -1.48
C LEU A 225 7.12 -0.67 -0.80
N GLY A 226 8.39 -0.57 -1.19
CA GLY A 226 9.30 0.45 -0.67
C GLY A 226 8.86 1.87 -1.04
N LEU A 227 8.41 2.09 -2.27
CA LEU A 227 7.84 3.38 -2.70
C LEU A 227 6.57 3.72 -1.93
N THR A 228 5.63 2.77 -1.84
CA THR A 228 4.38 2.93 -1.08
C THR A 228 4.64 3.23 0.38
N GLY A 229 5.54 2.50 1.03
CA GLY A 229 5.93 2.74 2.42
C GLY A 229 6.56 4.12 2.61
N THR A 230 7.40 4.56 1.68
CA THR A 230 7.99 5.92 1.72
C THR A 230 6.91 6.99 1.56
N THR A 231 6.01 6.84 0.59
CA THR A 231 4.87 7.75 0.40
C THR A 231 3.98 7.80 1.63
N PHE A 232 3.67 6.63 2.23
CA PHE A 232 2.89 6.55 3.46
C PHE A 232 3.58 7.31 4.59
N VAL A 233 4.89 7.09 4.81
CA VAL A 233 5.67 7.76 5.84
C VAL A 233 5.68 9.28 5.65
N VAL A 234 5.88 9.76 4.42
CA VAL A 234 5.86 11.20 4.12
C VAL A 234 4.48 11.78 4.40
N LEU A 235 3.42 11.15 3.92
CA LEU A 235 2.05 11.64 4.12
C LEU A 235 1.62 11.60 5.60
N GLN A 236 2.00 10.56 6.34
CA GLN A 236 1.76 10.48 7.79
C GLN A 236 2.59 11.50 8.57
N THR A 237 3.81 11.80 8.14
CA THR A 237 4.62 12.87 8.75
C THR A 237 3.94 14.22 8.55
N VAL A 238 3.43 14.50 7.34
CA VAL A 238 2.63 15.70 7.07
C VAL A 238 1.35 15.73 7.92
N ALA A 239 0.68 14.59 8.08
CA ALA A 239 -0.49 14.45 8.96
C ALA A 239 -0.15 14.80 10.42
N LEU A 240 0.94 14.26 10.95
CA LEU A 240 1.42 14.55 12.32
C LEU A 240 1.79 16.02 12.50
N LEU A 241 2.44 16.64 11.51
CA LEU A 241 2.79 18.06 11.57
C LEU A 241 1.54 18.97 11.59
N ARG A 242 0.43 18.55 10.97
CA ARG A 242 -0.79 19.35 10.87
C ARG A 242 -1.82 19.07 11.97
N TYR A 243 -1.93 17.82 12.40
CA TYR A 243 -3.00 17.32 13.27
C TYR A 243 -2.47 16.40 14.38
N GLY A 244 -1.17 16.48 14.66
CA GLY A 244 -0.52 15.71 15.72
C GLY A 244 -0.94 16.14 17.13
N ASP A 245 -1.55 17.32 17.27
CA ASP A 245 -2.18 17.78 18.52
C ASP A 245 -3.26 16.82 19.03
N ALA A 246 -3.88 16.04 18.14
CA ALA A 246 -4.86 15.03 18.50
C ALA A 246 -4.25 13.79 19.18
N LEU A 247 -2.93 13.58 19.09
CA LEU A 247 -2.28 12.45 19.73
C LEU A 247 -2.17 12.66 21.24
N ALA A 248 -2.40 11.59 22.00
CA ALA A 248 -2.14 11.55 23.44
C ALA A 248 -0.62 11.46 23.70
N TRP A 249 0.10 12.56 23.49
CA TRP A 249 1.55 12.62 23.71
C TRP A 249 1.94 12.26 25.16
N GLY A 250 3.12 11.65 25.32
CA GLY A 250 3.59 11.15 26.62
C GLY A 250 3.04 9.78 27.01
N THR A 251 2.12 9.21 26.22
CA THR A 251 1.59 7.85 26.43
C THR A 251 2.37 6.80 25.61
N TRP A 252 2.24 5.54 25.99
CA TRP A 252 2.84 4.43 25.24
C TRP A 252 2.16 4.24 23.88
N GLN A 253 0.89 4.61 23.73
CA GLN A 253 0.10 4.53 22.49
C GLN A 253 0.68 5.46 21.41
N ALA A 254 0.91 6.73 21.75
CA ALA A 254 1.54 7.69 20.84
C ALA A 254 2.97 7.25 20.47
N THR A 255 3.72 6.74 21.45
CA THR A 255 5.07 6.20 21.23
C THR A 255 5.03 5.00 20.27
N ALA A 256 4.12 4.06 20.48
CA ALA A 256 3.95 2.88 19.63
C ALA A 256 3.59 3.26 18.19
N TYR A 257 2.73 4.26 18.00
CA TYR A 257 2.40 4.79 16.68
C TYR A 257 3.63 5.38 15.97
N VAL A 258 4.42 6.21 16.65
CA VAL A 258 5.67 6.79 16.09
C VAL A 258 6.70 5.71 15.78
N VAL A 259 6.88 4.72 16.66
CA VAL A 259 7.78 3.58 16.44
C VAL A 259 7.32 2.74 15.25
N GLY A 260 6.02 2.48 15.09
CA GLY A 260 5.47 1.79 13.92
C GLY A 260 5.72 2.55 12.61
N LEU A 261 5.60 3.87 12.64
CA LEU A 261 5.91 4.73 11.50
C LEU A 261 7.41 4.70 11.16
N ALA A 262 8.28 4.76 12.18
CA ALA A 262 9.73 4.65 12.00
C ALA A 262 10.14 3.28 11.47
N TRP A 263 9.53 2.19 11.95
CA TRP A 263 9.76 0.84 11.41
C TRP A 263 9.37 0.77 9.93
N THR A 264 8.20 1.31 9.57
CA THR A 264 7.78 1.41 8.16
C THR A 264 8.79 2.18 7.32
N ALA A 265 9.33 3.29 7.85
CA ALA A 265 10.36 4.08 7.18
C ALA A 265 11.68 3.30 6.98
N VAL A 266 12.13 2.56 8.00
CA VAL A 266 13.33 1.73 7.92
C VAL A 266 13.18 0.63 6.87
N VAL A 267 12.05 -0.08 6.87
CA VAL A 267 11.77 -1.14 5.88
C VAL A 267 11.71 -0.56 4.47
N ALA A 268 10.97 0.54 4.28
CA ALA A 268 10.84 1.21 3.00
C ALA A 268 12.19 1.71 2.47
N GLY A 269 12.96 2.40 3.32
CA GLY A 269 14.29 2.90 3.00
C GLY A 269 15.27 1.79 2.67
N TRP A 270 15.25 0.68 3.40
CA TRP A 270 16.13 -0.47 3.13
C TRP A 270 15.81 -1.11 1.77
N ILE A 271 14.52 -1.31 1.45
CA ILE A 271 14.11 -1.81 0.12
C ILE A 271 14.68 -0.91 -1.00
N LEU A 272 14.50 0.41 -0.90
CA LEU A 272 14.96 1.35 -1.93
C LEU A 272 16.49 1.45 -2.01
N ALA A 273 17.19 1.32 -0.87
CA ALA A 273 18.65 1.35 -0.83
C ALA A 273 19.30 0.13 -1.54
N LEU A 274 18.67 -1.05 -1.44
CA LEU A 274 19.16 -2.28 -2.09
C LEU A 274 19.16 -2.15 -3.62
N GLU A 275 18.22 -1.42 -4.20
CA GLU A 275 18.18 -1.17 -5.64
C GLU A 275 19.20 -0.14 -6.10
N ALA A 276 19.32 0.96 -5.36
CA ALA A 276 20.31 2.00 -5.65
C ALA A 276 21.74 1.43 -5.63
N GLY A 277 22.02 0.50 -4.72
CA GLY A 277 23.27 -0.24 -4.69
C GLY A 277 23.52 -1.07 -5.94
N ALA A 278 22.50 -1.78 -6.44
CA ALA A 278 22.63 -2.65 -7.60
C ALA A 278 22.87 -1.90 -8.92
N GLY A 279 22.24 -0.74 -9.12
CA GLY A 279 22.44 0.08 -10.32
C GLY A 279 23.88 0.60 -10.45
N ARG A 280 24.55 0.86 -9.32
CA ARG A 280 25.95 1.31 -9.29
C ARG A 280 26.92 0.20 -9.68
N THR A 281 26.69 -1.03 -9.24
CA THR A 281 27.57 -2.17 -9.55
C THR A 281 27.59 -2.51 -11.04
N VAL A 282 26.41 -2.49 -11.69
CA VAL A 282 26.29 -2.77 -13.14
C VAL A 282 27.00 -1.71 -13.98
N THR A 283 26.85 -0.44 -13.62
CA THR A 283 27.51 0.68 -14.33
C THR A 283 29.03 0.58 -14.21
N SER A 284 29.56 0.24 -13.02
CA SER A 284 31.00 0.04 -12.82
C SER A 284 31.57 -1.14 -13.62
N SER A 285 30.84 -2.26 -13.73
CA SER A 285 31.24 -3.44 -14.50
C SER A 285 31.27 -3.19 -16.01
N ARG A 286 30.38 -2.31 -16.51
CA ARG A 286 30.33 -1.92 -17.92
C ARG A 286 31.44 -0.94 -18.28
N ALA A 287 31.73 0.01 -17.38
CA ALA A 287 32.84 0.95 -17.53
C ALA A 287 34.22 0.26 -17.49
N SER A 288 34.41 -0.74 -16.63
CA SER A 288 35.65 -1.52 -16.58
C SER A 288 35.87 -2.39 -17.82
N ARG A 289 34.81 -3.04 -18.34
CA ARG A 289 34.89 -3.79 -19.61
C ARG A 289 35.15 -2.90 -20.83
N SER A 290 34.57 -1.71 -20.87
CA SER A 290 34.85 -0.73 -21.93
C SER A 290 36.32 -0.27 -21.91
N ARG A 291 36.92 -0.08 -20.73
CA ARG A 291 38.36 0.26 -20.61
C ARG A 291 39.28 -0.91 -20.96
N ALA A 292 38.90 -2.15 -20.61
CA ALA A 292 39.68 -3.33 -20.96
C ALA A 292 39.61 -3.69 -22.46
N GLY A 293 38.52 -3.32 -23.15
CA GLY A 293 38.39 -3.49 -24.61
C GLY A 293 39.12 -2.45 -25.45
N ALA A 294 39.56 -1.34 -24.86
CA ALA A 294 40.42 -0.34 -25.49
C ALA A 294 41.91 -0.68 -25.27
N GLY A 295 42.36 -1.80 -25.83
CA GLY A 295 43.78 -2.14 -25.88
C GLY A 295 44.58 -1.16 -26.76
N PRO A 296 45.92 -1.05 -26.59
CA PRO A 296 46.73 -0.07 -27.29
C PRO A 296 46.67 -0.33 -28.80
N GLY A 297 46.33 0.72 -29.57
CA GLY A 297 46.32 0.65 -31.03
C GLY A 297 47.68 0.22 -31.60
N PRO A 298 47.71 -0.48 -32.75
CA PRO A 298 48.93 -1.07 -33.27
C PRO A 298 49.98 0.01 -33.56
N ALA A 299 51.16 -0.16 -32.98
CA ALA A 299 52.33 0.66 -33.24
C ALA A 299 52.67 0.58 -34.74
N ARG A 300 52.56 1.70 -35.43
CA ARG A 300 53.02 1.84 -36.82
C ARG A 300 54.55 1.84 -36.82
N HIS A 301 55.16 0.74 -37.25
CA HIS A 301 56.56 0.73 -37.64
C HIS A 301 56.71 1.39 -39.02
N ARG A 302 57.61 2.37 -39.10
CA ARG A 302 58.15 2.95 -40.33
C ARG A 302 59.30 2.08 -40.84
#